data_AF-A0A2A4QII2-F1
#
_entry.id   AF-A0A2A4QII2-F1
#
_cell.length_a   1.000
_cell.length_b   1.000
_cell.length_c   1.000
_cell.angle_alpha   90.00
_cell.angle_beta   90.00
_cell.angle_gamma   90.00
#
_symmetry.space_group_name_H-M   'P 1'
#
loop_
_entity.id
_entity.type
_entity.pdbx_description
1 polymer ?
#
loop_
_entity_poly.entity_id
_entity_poly.type
_entity_poly.pdbx_seq_one_letter_code
_entity_poly.pdbx_strand_id
1 'polypeptide(L)'
;MFALYSQQGVIYLDDIENALLSGSEQLWQEHCHKMKGAAGSVGLTALHARLKLMEKTTAQMNEKAQQLVELKVHNHQALSSFKSWLAAVE
;
A
#
# COMPACT_ATOMS: atom_id res chain seq x y z
N MET A 1 -10.82 13.08 0.84
CA MET A 1 -10.49 11.64 0.99
C MET A 1 -9.01 11.36 0.70
N PHE A 2 -8.42 11.87 -0.40
CA PHE A 2 -6.99 11.72 -0.71
C PHE A 2 -6.01 12.27 0.35
N ALA A 3 -6.31 13.43 0.96
CA ALA A 3 -5.48 13.99 2.04
C ALA A 3 -5.39 13.05 3.26
N LEU A 4 -6.51 12.43 3.64
CA LEU A 4 -6.55 11.43 4.71
C LEU A 4 -5.74 10.19 4.34
N TYR A 5 -5.87 9.70 3.11
CA TYR A 5 -5.04 8.61 2.61
C TYR A 5 -3.53 8.94 2.68
N SER A 6 -3.15 10.17 2.32
CA SER A 6 -1.74 10.59 2.37
C SER A 6 -1.15 10.54 3.78
N GLN A 7 -1.96 10.85 4.80
CA GLN A 7 -1.55 10.75 6.20
C GLN A 7 -1.53 9.28 6.68
N GLN A 8 -2.60 8.54 6.38
CA GLN A 8 -2.76 7.15 6.83
C GLN A 8 -1.85 6.17 6.09
N GLY A 9 -1.38 6.51 4.89
CA GLY A 9 -0.51 5.68 4.06
C GLY A 9 0.78 5.27 4.75
N VAL A 10 1.34 6.14 5.59
CA VAL A 10 2.54 5.82 6.39
C VAL A 10 2.22 4.72 7.40
N ILE A 11 1.12 4.88 8.14
CA ILE A 11 0.68 3.90 9.15
C ILE A 11 0.40 2.54 8.51
N TYR A 12 -0.24 2.50 7.34
CA TYR A 12 -0.48 1.25 6.63
C TYR A 12 0.82 0.54 6.23
N LEU A 13 1.85 1.29 5.80
CA LEU A 13 3.13 0.72 5.41
C LEU A 13 3.88 0.18 6.64
N ASP A 14 3.85 0.90 7.75
CA ASP A 14 4.47 0.49 9.01
C ASP A 14 3.79 -0.78 9.57
N ASP A 15 2.46 -0.85 9.51
CA ASP A 15 1.69 -2.03 9.89
C ASP A 15 2.06 -3.27 9.05
N ILE A 16 2.18 -3.11 7.72
CA ILE A 16 2.59 -4.20 6.82
C ILE A 16 4.03 -4.65 7.12
N GLU A 17 4.93 -3.70 7.42
CA GLU A 17 6.31 -3.99 7.82
C GLU A 17 6.38 -4.75 9.14
N ASN A 18 5.59 -4.35 10.14
CA ASN A 18 5.50 -5.06 11.42
C ASN A 18 4.92 -6.48 11.25
N ALA A 19 3.95 -6.67 10.34
CA ALA A 19 3.46 -8.00 10.01
C ALA A 19 4.52 -8.89 9.36
N LEU A 20 5.35 -8.32 8.47
CA LEU A 20 6.49 -9.01 7.88
C LEU A 20 7.51 -9.42 8.94
N LEU A 21 7.89 -8.49 9.83
CA LEU A 21 8.89 -8.73 10.88
C LEU A 21 8.42 -9.76 11.92
N SER A 22 7.12 -9.80 12.21
CA SER A 22 6.52 -10.80 13.10
C SER A 22 6.29 -12.16 12.44
N GLY A 23 6.46 -12.27 11.12
CA GLY A 23 6.18 -13.50 10.36
C GLY A 23 4.70 -13.89 10.35
N SER A 24 3.79 -12.96 10.67
CA SER A 24 2.36 -13.26 10.78
C SER A 24 1.65 -13.09 9.43
N GLU A 25 1.30 -14.23 8.82
CA GLU A 25 0.50 -14.29 7.59
C GLU A 25 -0.85 -13.59 7.73
N GLN A 26 -1.52 -13.78 8.88
CA GLN A 26 -2.82 -13.17 9.16
C GLN A 26 -2.71 -11.65 9.21
N LEU A 27 -1.73 -11.11 9.94
CA LEU A 27 -1.53 -9.66 10.01
C LEU A 27 -1.12 -9.10 8.65
N TRP A 28 -0.27 -9.81 7.90
CA TRP A 28 0.13 -9.39 6.56
C TRP A 28 -1.09 -9.22 5.65
N GLN A 29 -1.96 -10.24 5.63
CA GLN A 29 -3.20 -10.20 4.86
C GLN A 29 -4.12 -9.06 5.31
N GLU A 30 -4.33 -8.90 6.62
CA GLU A 30 -5.20 -7.88 7.20
C GLU A 30 -4.73 -6.45 6.85
N HIS A 31 -3.45 -6.17 7.04
CA HIS A 31 -2.91 -4.83 6.78
C HIS A 31 -2.83 -4.52 5.28
N CYS A 32 -2.50 -5.50 4.44
CA CYS A 32 -2.63 -5.35 2.98
C CYS A 32 -4.08 -5.07 2.57
N HIS A 33 -5.06 -5.78 3.16
CA HIS A 33 -6.48 -5.57 2.90
C HIS A 33 -6.95 -4.17 3.27
N LYS A 34 -6.53 -3.65 4.43
CA LYS A 34 -6.84 -2.29 4.89
C LYS A 34 -6.32 -1.24 3.92
N MET A 35 -5.02 -1.32 3.57
CA MET A 35 -4.42 -0.37 2.63
C MET A 35 -5.06 -0.47 1.24
N LYS A 36 -5.41 -1.68 0.78
CA LYS A 36 -6.09 -1.93 -0.51
C LYS A 36 -7.43 -1.20 -0.56
N GLY A 37 -8.23 -1.31 0.51
CA GLY A 37 -9.52 -0.63 0.62
C GLY A 37 -9.36 0.88 0.56
N ALA A 38 -8.40 1.42 1.31
CA ALA A 38 -8.11 2.85 1.33
C ALA A 38 -7.60 3.37 -0.02
N ALA A 39 -6.70 2.64 -0.70
CA ALA A 39 -6.22 2.99 -2.03
C ALA A 39 -7.35 2.97 -3.07
N GLY A 40 -8.26 1.99 -2.96
CA GLY A 40 -9.43 1.89 -3.83
C GLY A 40 -10.40 3.05 -3.66
N SER A 41 -10.66 3.50 -2.43
CA SER A 41 -11.60 4.59 -2.16
C SER A 41 -11.13 5.97 -2.65
N VAL A 42 -9.81 6.16 -2.82
CA VAL A 42 -9.24 7.39 -3.37
C VAL A 42 -8.84 7.30 -4.85
N GLY A 43 -9.20 6.21 -5.53
CA GLY A 43 -8.97 6.05 -6.98
C GLY A 43 -7.53 5.67 -7.37
N LEU A 44 -6.70 5.20 -6.44
CA LEU A 44 -5.34 4.72 -6.74
C LEU A 44 -5.37 3.28 -7.25
N THR A 45 -5.93 3.08 -8.44
CA THR A 45 -6.27 1.76 -9.01
C THR A 45 -5.07 0.82 -9.17
N ALA A 46 -3.93 1.33 -9.64
CA ALA A 46 -2.71 0.54 -9.78
C ALA A 46 -2.18 0.07 -8.41
N LEU A 47 -2.21 0.94 -7.40
CA LEU A 47 -1.79 0.62 -6.05
C LEU A 47 -2.72 -0.40 -5.39
N HIS A 48 -4.04 -0.25 -5.59
CA HIS A 48 -5.04 -1.23 -5.20
C HIS A 48 -4.76 -2.62 -5.81
N ALA A 49 -4.45 -2.68 -7.12
CA ALA A 49 -4.15 -3.93 -7.81
C ALA A 49 -2.90 -4.63 -7.24
N ARG A 50 -1.85 -3.87 -6.93
CA ARG A 50 -0.65 -4.41 -6.26
C ARG A 50 -0.99 -4.99 -4.88
N LEU A 51 -1.72 -4.24 -4.06
CA LEU A 51 -2.08 -4.67 -2.71
C LEU A 51 -2.96 -5.92 -2.73
N LYS A 52 -3.83 -6.07 -3.73
CA LYS A 52 -4.62 -7.30 -3.96
C LYS A 52 -3.73 -8.53 -4.24
N LEU A 53 -2.59 -8.36 -4.92
CA LEU A 53 -1.62 -9.45 -5.13
C LEU A 53 -0.87 -9.78 -3.84
N MET A 54 -0.40 -8.76 -3.13
CA MET A 54 0.31 -8.92 -1.86
C MET A 54 -0.56 -9.57 -0.78
N GLU A 55 -1.82 -9.15 -0.64
CA GLU A 55 -2.79 -9.70 0.34
C GLU A 55 -2.97 -11.22 0.20
N LYS A 56 -2.82 -11.77 -1.01
CA LYS A 56 -3.07 -13.18 -1.31
C LYS A 56 -1.80 -13.99 -1.54
N THR A 57 -0.64 -13.39 -1.32
CA THR A 57 0.64 -14.05 -1.60
C THR A 57 0.93 -15.12 -0.55
N THR A 58 1.42 -16.28 -0.99
CA THR A 58 2.00 -17.33 -0.14
C THR A 58 3.52 -17.37 -0.28
N ALA A 59 4.10 -16.27 -0.75
CA ALA A 59 5.52 -16.10 -0.98
C ALA A 59 6.33 -16.16 0.32
N GLN A 60 7.60 -16.52 0.20
CA GLN A 60 8.51 -16.55 1.35
C GLN A 60 8.83 -15.13 1.84
N MET A 61 9.34 -15.02 3.06
CA MET A 61 9.62 -13.75 3.73
C MET A 61 10.52 -12.81 2.90
N ASN A 62 11.55 -13.33 2.21
CA ASN A 62 12.42 -12.51 1.36
C ASN A 62 11.67 -11.88 0.17
N GLU A 63 10.77 -12.63 -0.45
CA GLU A 63 9.94 -12.13 -1.55
C GLU A 63 8.93 -11.09 -1.05
N LYS A 64 8.33 -11.30 0.13
CA LYS A 64 7.46 -10.31 0.78
C LYS A 64 8.20 -9.03 1.14
N ALA A 65 9.45 -9.13 1.59
CA ALA A 65 10.31 -7.98 1.86
C ALA A 65 10.53 -7.16 0.57
N GLN A 66 10.80 -7.83 -0.55
CA GLN A 66 10.91 -7.16 -1.85
C GLN A 66 9.57 -6.50 -2.26
N GLN A 67 8.44 -7.20 -2.11
CA GLN A 67 7.12 -6.64 -2.39
C GLN A 67 6.82 -5.39 -1.55
N LEU A 68 7.25 -5.36 -0.27
CA LEU A 68 7.09 -4.20 0.59
C LEU A 68 7.94 -3.01 0.13
N VAL A 69 9.19 -3.24 -0.28
CA VAL A 69 10.05 -2.18 -0.86
C VAL A 69 9.37 -1.60 -2.11
N GLU A 70 8.90 -2.46 -3.00
CA GLU A 70 8.19 -2.02 -4.20
C GLU A 70 6.92 -1.25 -3.84
N LEU A 71 6.13 -1.73 -2.88
CA LEU A 71 4.90 -1.08 -2.40
C LEU A 71 5.18 0.35 -1.91
N LYS A 72 6.24 0.55 -1.10
CA LYS A 72 6.65 1.88 -0.61
C LYS A 72 6.93 2.84 -1.77
N VAL A 73 7.68 2.37 -2.79
CA VAL A 73 7.97 3.16 -4.00
C VAL A 73 6.71 3.52 -4.77
N HIS A 74 5.82 2.55 -5.02
CA HIS A 74 4.60 2.80 -5.80
C HIS A 74 3.60 3.67 -5.05
N ASN A 75 3.49 3.54 -3.72
CA ASN A 75 2.70 4.46 -2.92
C ASN A 75 3.21 5.91 -3.09
N HIS A 76 4.53 6.12 -2.98
CA HIS A 76 5.12 7.44 -3.19
C HIS A 76 4.85 8.00 -4.59
N GLN A 77 5.03 7.18 -5.63
CA GLN A 77 4.73 7.56 -7.02
C GLN A 77 3.25 7.90 -7.21
N ALA A 78 2.34 7.10 -6.66
CA ALA A 78 0.91 7.33 -6.74
C ALA A 78 0.51 8.66 -6.09
N LEU A 79 1.06 8.96 -4.91
CA LEU A 79 0.84 10.24 -4.23
C LEU A 79 1.39 11.43 -5.04
N SER A 80 2.60 11.30 -5.58
CA SER A 80 3.23 12.36 -6.38
C SER A 80 2.47 12.63 -7.67
N SER A 81 2.08 11.58 -8.40
CA SER A 81 1.30 11.68 -9.64
C SER A 81 -0.07 12.29 -9.39
N PHE A 82 -0.76 11.87 -8.32
CA PHE A 82 -2.07 12.44 -7.98
C PHE A 82 -1.96 13.93 -7.64
N LYS A 83 -0.97 14.34 -6.83
CA LYS A 83 -0.74 15.75 -6.50
C LYS A 83 -0.42 16.59 -7.74
N SER A 84 0.41 16.05 -8.64
CA SER A 84 0.78 16.72 -9.89
C SER A 84 -0.43 16.90 -10.80
N TRP A 85 -1.28 15.87 -10.90
CA TRP A 85 -2.55 15.95 -11.63
C TRP A 85 -3.48 17.00 -11.02
N LEU A 86 -3.66 16.99 -9.69
CA LEU A 86 -4.54 17.93 -9.00
C LEU A 86 -4.11 19.38 -9.25
N ALA A 87 -2.81 19.67 -9.13
CA ALA A 87 -2.26 21.00 -9.41
C ALA A 87 -2.35 21.42 -10.89
N ALA A 88 -2.56 20.49 -11.82
CA ALA A 88 -2.72 20.78 -13.24
C ALA A 88 -4.19 20.99 -13.65
N VAL A 89 -5.15 20.64 -12.77
CA VAL A 89 -6.59 20.78 -13.01
C VAL A 89 -7.26 21.80 -12.09
N GLU A 90 -6.54 22.31 -11.09
CA GLU A 90 -6.88 23.51 -10.28
C GLU A 90 -6.42 24.79 -10.98
#